data_AF-A0A0W0EVR9-F1
#
_entry.id   AF-A0A0W0EVR9-F1
#
_cell.length_a   1.000
_cell.length_b   1.000
_cell.length_c   1.000
_cell.angle_alpha   90.00
_cell.angle_beta   90.00
_cell.angle_gamma   90.00
#
_symmetry.space_group_name_H-M   'P 1'
#
loop_
_entity.id
_entity.type
_entity.pdbx_description
1 polymer ?
#
loop_
_entity_poly.entity_id
_entity_poly.type
_entity_poly.pdbx_seq_one_letter_code
_entity_poly.pdbx_strand_id
1 'polypeptide(L)' 'MSIQGGKYGTALQAASSSWRENLDIVNLLLEKRADINLQGGFYGTALQAASSEGKLDIVKLLLEKGADINLQGQNYF' A
#
# COMPACT_ATOMS: atom_id res chain seq x y z
N MET A 1 -14.77 -4.41 -11.52
CA MET A 1 -14.51 -3.00 -11.87
C MET A 1 -13.24 -2.60 -11.14
N SER A 2 -12.11 -2.67 -11.83
CA SER A 2 -10.77 -2.48 -11.28
C SER A 2 -10.54 -1.00 -10.96
N ILE A 3 -10.53 -0.66 -9.67
CA ILE A 3 -10.15 0.64 -9.10
C ILE A 3 -8.66 0.99 -9.30
N GLN A 4 -8.07 0.59 -10.43
CA GLN A 4 -6.70 0.87 -10.82
C GLN A 4 -6.60 2.33 -11.30
N GLY A 5 -6.57 3.26 -10.35
CA GLY A 5 -6.45 4.68 -10.60
C GLY A 5 -4.99 5.10 -10.75
N GLY A 6 -4.49 5.19 -11.99
CA GLY A 6 -3.27 5.93 -12.33
C GLY A 6 -1.96 5.49 -11.66
N LYS A 7 -0.96 6.38 -11.66
CA LYS A 7 0.46 6.15 -11.27
C LYS A 7 0.67 5.37 -9.95
N TYR A 8 -0.25 5.51 -8.99
CA TYR A 8 -0.13 4.93 -7.65
C TYR A 8 -0.89 3.61 -7.47
N GLY A 9 -1.70 3.18 -8.44
CA GLY A 9 -2.54 1.97 -8.34
C GLY A 9 -3.82 2.22 -7.53
N THR A 10 -3.72 2.22 -6.20
CA THR A 10 -4.82 2.34 -5.23
C THR A 10 -4.61 3.49 -4.25
N ALA A 11 -5.68 3.89 -3.59
CA ALA A 11 -5.60 4.86 -2.49
C ALA A 11 -4.70 4.36 -1.35
N LEU A 12 -4.69 3.05 -1.05
CA LEU A 12 -3.89 2.47 0.02
C LEU A 12 -2.39 2.52 -0.31
N GLN A 13 -2.01 2.21 -1.55
CA GLN A 13 -0.63 2.35 -2.02
C GLN A 13 -0.17 3.82 -2.00
N ALA A 14 -1.00 4.74 -2.50
CA ALA A 14 -0.69 6.18 -2.50
C ALA A 14 -0.51 6.74 -1.08
N ALA A 15 -1.38 6.35 -0.13
CA ALA A 15 -1.26 6.76 1.26
C ALA A 15 0.00 6.19 1.91
N SER A 16 0.33 4.94 1.57
CA SER A 16 1.51 4.23 2.09
C SER A 16 2.84 4.77 1.53
N SER A 17 2.84 5.36 0.33
CA SER A 17 4.02 5.97 -0.29
C SER A 17 4.15 7.49 -0.07
N SER A 18 3.33 8.07 0.81
CA SER A 18 3.29 9.52 0.97
C SER A 18 4.50 10.04 1.74
N TRP A 19 4.99 11.21 1.34
CA TRP A 19 6.06 11.93 2.06
C TRP A 19 5.62 12.40 3.45
N ARG A 20 4.31 12.61 3.67
CA ARG A 20 3.72 12.99 4.97
C ARG A 20 3.35 11.77 5.81
N GLU A 21 3.29 11.94 7.12
CA GLU A 21 2.70 10.95 8.03
C GLU A 21 1.21 10.79 7.73
N ASN A 22 0.83 9.62 7.21
CA ASN A 22 -0.53 9.32 6.74
C ASN A 22 -1.13 8.10 7.46
N LEU A 23 -0.66 7.77 8.67
CA LEU A 23 -1.07 6.56 9.39
C LEU A 23 -2.59 6.48 9.56
N ASP A 24 -3.25 7.60 9.91
CA ASP A 24 -4.70 7.67 10.07
C ASP A 24 -5.46 7.39 8.75
N ILE A 25 -4.90 7.83 7.62
CA ILE A 25 -5.49 7.59 6.30
C ILE A 25 -5.35 6.11 5.94
N VAL A 26 -4.18 5.51 6.19
CA VAL A 26 -3.96 4.07 5.95
C VAL A 26 -4.93 3.26 6.81
N ASN A 27 -5.08 3.58 8.09
CA ASN A 27 -6.05 2.95 8.99
C ASN A 27 -7.48 3.07 8.46
N LEU A 28 -7.92 4.28 8.11
CA LEU A 28 -9.26 4.53 7.59
C LEU A 28 -9.55 3.69 6.34
N LEU A 29 -8.60 3.60 5.41
CA LEU A 29 -8.76 2.81 4.18
C LEU A 29 -8.90 1.32 4.48
N LEU A 30 -8.10 0.79 5.41
CA LEU A 30 -8.20 -0.60 5.85
C LEU A 30 -9.52 -0.88 6.57
N GLU A 31 -10.02 0.04 7.39
CA GLU A 31 -11.35 -0.04 8.00
C GLU A 31 -12.48 -0.06 6.96
N LYS A 32 -12.30 0.64 5.84
CA LYS A 32 -13.22 0.60 4.68
C LYS A 32 -12.99 -0.60 3.76
N ARG A 33 -12.28 -1.63 4.24
CA ARG A 33 -12.03 -2.89 3.54
C ARG A 33 -11.27 -2.70 2.23
N ALA A 34 -10.34 -1.73 2.18
CA ALA A 34 -9.36 -1.70 1.11
C ALA A 34 -8.59 -3.03 1.09
N ASP A 35 -8.41 -3.59 -0.11
CA ASP A 35 -7.64 -4.82 -0.27
C ASP A 35 -6.15 -4.53 0.00
N ILE A 36 -5.66 -5.06 1.12
CA ILE A 36 -4.31 -4.84 1.64
C ILE A 36 -3.22 -5.43 0.73
N ASN A 37 -3.59 -6.44 -0.06
CA ASN A 37 -2.68 -7.22 -0.90
C ASN A 37 -2.84 -6.90 -2.39
N LEU A 38 -3.68 -5.91 -2.73
CA LEU A 38 -3.91 -5.58 -4.13
C LEU A 38 -2.60 -5.15 -4.79
N GLN A 39 -2.26 -5.84 -5.87
CA GLN A 39 -1.10 -5.53 -6.69
C GLN A 39 -1.47 -4.52 -7.77
N GLY A 40 -0.63 -3.51 -7.97
CA GLY A 40 -0.77 -2.53 -9.05
C GLY A 40 0.06 -1.27 -8.88
N GLY A 41 0.02 -0.39 -9.88
CA GLY A 41 0.79 0.85 -9.89
C GLY A 41 2.31 0.61 -9.92
N PHE A 42 3.09 1.67 -9.67
CA PHE A 42 4.56 1.61 -9.66
C PHE A 42 5.14 0.80 -8.50
N TYR A 43 4.46 0.78 -7.34
CA TYR A 43 5.01 0.22 -6.10
C TYR A 43 4.68 -1.26 -5.88
N GLY A 44 3.76 -1.86 -6.64
CA GLY A 44 3.33 -3.24 -6.42
C GLY A 44 2.25 -3.35 -5.34
N THR A 45 2.58 -3.50 -4.05
CA THR A 45 1.60 -3.52 -2.94
C THR A 45 1.75 -2.28 -2.03
N ALA A 46 0.78 -2.05 -1.14
CA ALA A 46 0.90 -1.00 -0.12
C ALA A 46 2.11 -1.22 0.81
N LEU A 47 2.40 -2.49 1.15
CA LEU A 47 3.55 -2.87 1.97
C LEU A 47 4.87 -2.55 1.26
N GLN A 48 4.97 -2.88 -0.02
CA GLN A 48 6.14 -2.54 -0.84
C GLN A 48 6.34 -1.02 -0.95
N ALA A 49 5.24 -0.27 -1.12
CA ALA A 49 5.26 1.19 -1.18
C ALA A 49 5.79 1.81 0.13
N ALA A 50 5.24 1.41 1.29
CA ALA A 50 5.68 1.89 2.59
C ALA A 50 7.14 1.52 2.89
N SER A 51 7.56 0.32 2.46
CA SER A 51 8.93 -0.17 2.66
C SER A 51 9.93 0.63 1.84
N SER A 52 9.60 0.95 0.58
CA SER A 52 10.44 1.76 -0.31
C SER A 52 10.66 3.18 0.22
N GLU A 53 9.68 3.75 0.91
CA GLU A 53 9.73 5.11 1.45
C GLU A 53 10.16 5.16 2.93
N GLY A 54 10.55 4.02 3.53
CA GLY A 54 11.02 3.94 4.92
C GLY A 54 9.96 4.22 5.99
N LYS A 55 8.66 4.02 5.69
CA LYS A 55 7.53 4.35 6.57
C LYS A 55 7.30 3.25 7.61
N LEU A 56 8.18 3.15 8.60
CA LEU A 56 8.18 2.05 9.59
C LEU A 56 6.83 1.82 10.28
N ASP A 57 6.14 2.88 10.68
CA ASP A 57 4.84 2.74 11.38
C ASP A 57 3.74 2.21 10.46
N ILE A 58 3.76 2.59 9.18
CA ILE A 58 2.83 2.05 8.18
C ILE A 58 3.18 0.59 7.87
N VAL A 59 4.47 0.24 7.79
CA VAL A 59 4.91 -1.16 7.59
C VAL A 59 4.41 -2.04 8.74
N LYS A 60 4.59 -1.62 9.99
CA LYS A 60 4.09 -2.35 11.16
C LYS A 60 2.58 -2.52 11.10
N LEU A 61 1.83 -1.44 10.83
CA LEU A 61 0.38 -1.48 10.72
C LEU A 61 -0.09 -2.46 9.64
N LEU A 62 0.51 -2.43 8.45
CA LEU A 62 0.12 -3.31 7.35
C LEU A 62 0.39 -4.78 7.70
N LEU A 63 1.52 -5.09 8.35
CA LEU A 63 1.83 -6.44 8.82
C LEU A 63 0.87 -6.91 9.92
N GLU A 64 0.53 -6.04 10.88
CA GLU A 64 -0.47 -6.32 11.93
C GLU A 64 -1.86 -6.60 11.33
N LYS A 65 -2.18 -6.00 10.19
CA LYS A 65 -3.43 -6.19 9.46
C LYS A 65 -3.38 -7.36 8.46
N GLY A 66 -2.28 -8.12 8.43
CA GLY A 66 -2.15 -9.35 7.64
C GLY A 66 -1.73 -9.14 6.18
N ALA A 67 -1.00 -8.08 5.88
CA ALA A 67 -0.36 -7.93 4.57
C ALA A 67 0.60 -9.10 4.30
N ASP A 68 0.54 -9.66 3.10
CA ASP A 68 1.44 -10.74 2.69
C ASP A 68 2.80 -10.16 2.30
N ILE A 69 3.81 -10.54 3.07
CA ILE A 69 5.20 -10.10 2.92
C ILE A 69 5.88 -10.64 1.65
N ASN A 70 5.36 -11.73 1.08
CA ASN A 70 5.99 -12.42 -0.05
C ASN A 70 5.42 -12.01 -1.40
N LEU A 71 4.46 -11.08 -1.43
CA LEU A 71 3.91 -10.58 -2.69
C LEU A 71 4.94 -9.77 -3.46
N GLN A 72 5.21 -10.20 -4.68
CA GLN A 72 6.09 -9.53 -5.61
C GLN A 72 5.27 -8.62 -6.52
N GLY A 73 5.52 -7.31 -6.42
CA GLY A 73 5.05 -6.34 -7.39
C GLY A 73 5.38 -6.75 -8.82
N GLN A 74 4.55 -6.34 -9.79
CA GLN A 74 4.78 -6.64 -11.19
C GLN A 74 6.05 -5.92 -11.65
N ASN A 75 7.07 -6.68 -12.04
CA ASN A 75 8.26 -6.15 -12.71
C ASN A 75 7.81 -5.54 -14.04
N TYR A 76 7.84 -4.21 -14.17
CA TYR A 76 7.79 -3.58 -15.47
C TYR A 76 9.18 -3.74 -16.11
N PHE A 77 9.26 -4.53 -17.18
CA PHE A 77 10.31 -4.40 -18.19
C PHE A 77 9.88 -3.35 -19.21
#